data_AF-A0A397GBA6-F1
#
_entry.id   AF-A0A397GBA6-F1
#
_cell.length_a   1.000
_cell.length_b   1.000
_cell.length_c   1.000
_cell.angle_alpha   90.00
_cell.angle_beta   90.00
_cell.angle_gamma   90.00
#
_symmetry.space_group_name_H-M   'P 1'
#
loop_
_entity.id
_entity.type
_entity.pdbx_description
1 polymer ?
#
loop_
_entity_poly.entity_id
_entity_poly.type
_entity_poly.pdbx_seq_one_letter_code
_entity_poly.pdbx_strand_id
1 'polypeptide(L)'
;MECNNLGKRYGRLCTTQGHYISSSWIKRNSITTRNNYCVQIFQTKDKYSHCLNAPPEYYYEKLYREIEYFFLHKFQNRENMLAYIKVCNKIIKNEQLDFEYFTKFKTHEFIDIQIIDHCVGFLKLRNQYFIIDRDNEVNDGEFENI
;
A
#
# COMPACT_ATOMS: atom_id res chain seq x y z
N MET A 1 -12.47 21.10 -2.51
CA MET A 1 -11.19 20.82 -1.84
C MET A 1 -10.12 21.40 -2.74
N GLU A 2 -9.66 22.62 -2.43
CA GLU A 2 -8.76 23.37 -3.31
C GLU A 2 -7.32 22.91 -3.11
N CYS A 3 -6.67 22.57 -4.21
CA CYS A 3 -5.25 22.28 -4.26
C CYS A 3 -4.61 23.51 -4.89
N ASN A 4 -3.57 24.07 -4.27
CA ASN A 4 -2.76 25.14 -4.87
C ASN A 4 -2.33 24.72 -6.28
N ASN A 5 -2.04 25.68 -7.17
CA ASN A 5 -1.78 25.53 -8.62
C ASN A 5 -0.67 24.52 -9.04
N LEU A 6 -0.07 23.77 -8.10
CA LEU A 6 1.05 22.84 -8.30
C LEU A 6 0.66 21.35 -8.32
N GLY A 7 -0.56 20.96 -7.94
CA GLY A 7 -0.95 19.54 -7.96
C GLY A 7 -2.45 19.29 -7.89
N LYS A 8 -2.90 18.11 -8.31
CA LYS A 8 -4.30 17.65 -8.22
C LYS A 8 -4.37 16.37 -7.39
N ARG A 9 -5.35 16.27 -6.48
CA ARG A 9 -5.56 15.08 -5.63
C ARG A 9 -6.68 14.21 -6.19
N TYR A 10 -6.54 12.90 -6.03
CA TYR A 10 -7.47 11.91 -6.56
C TYR A 10 -7.88 10.92 -5.47
N GLY A 11 -9.15 10.51 -5.53
CA GLY A 11 -9.71 9.54 -4.62
C GLY A 11 -9.44 8.08 -5.02
N ARG A 12 -9.28 7.81 -6.32
CA ARG A 12 -9.04 6.47 -6.89
C ARG A 12 -7.95 6.52 -7.93
N LEU A 13 -7.20 5.44 -8.03
CA LEU A 13 -6.26 5.13 -9.08
C LEU A 13 -6.82 3.94 -9.88
N CYS A 14 -6.79 4.02 -11.20
CA CYS A 14 -7.07 2.89 -12.10
C CYS A 14 -5.73 2.32 -12.54
N THR A 15 -5.50 1.02 -12.33
CA THR A 15 -4.30 0.34 -12.81
C THR A 15 -4.41 0.10 -14.33
N THR A 16 -3.28 -0.22 -14.96
CA THR A 16 -3.25 -0.60 -16.39
C THR A 16 -4.11 -1.82 -16.71
N GLN A 17 -4.38 -2.67 -15.72
CA GLN A 17 -5.23 -3.85 -15.81
C GLN A 17 -6.73 -3.55 -15.57
N GLY A 18 -7.09 -2.28 -15.30
CA GLY A 18 -8.48 -1.88 -15.04
C GLY A 18 -8.93 -2.08 -13.59
N HIS A 19 -8.04 -2.50 -12.68
CA HIS A 19 -8.35 -2.58 -11.26
C HIS A 19 -8.35 -1.19 -10.62
N TYR A 20 -9.22 -0.99 -9.62
CA TYR A 20 -9.29 0.27 -8.91
C TYR A 20 -8.72 0.17 -7.51
N ILE A 21 -7.71 0.99 -7.24
CA ILE A 21 -7.16 1.20 -5.90
C ILE A 21 -7.75 2.50 -5.37
N SER A 22 -8.45 2.41 -4.24
CA SER A 22 -9.09 3.57 -3.61
C SER A 22 -8.15 4.24 -2.62
N SER A 23 -8.57 5.41 -2.14
CA SER A 23 -7.95 6.12 -1.04
C SER A 23 -8.90 6.13 0.17
N SER A 24 -8.33 6.17 1.38
CA SER A 24 -9.10 6.19 2.62
C SER A 24 -9.96 7.46 2.75
N TRP A 25 -9.57 8.55 2.09
CA TRP A 25 -10.34 9.80 2.07
C TRP A 25 -11.68 9.71 1.35
N ILE A 26 -11.86 8.75 0.42
CA ILE A 26 -13.19 8.53 -0.20
C ILE A 26 -14.25 8.20 0.84
N LYS A 27 -13.87 7.53 1.95
CA LYS A 27 -14.80 7.20 3.03
C LYS A 27 -15.43 8.43 3.70
N ARG A 28 -14.86 9.63 3.53
CA ARG A 28 -15.45 10.88 4.04
C ARG A 28 -16.69 11.32 3.25
N ASN A 29 -16.91 10.77 2.06
CA ASN A 29 -18.04 11.10 1.20
C ASN A 29 -19.06 9.96 1.16
N SER A 30 -19.67 9.60 2.32
CA SER A 30 -20.93 8.83 2.56
C SER A 30 -21.36 7.65 1.64
N ILE A 31 -20.56 7.24 0.66
CA ILE A 31 -20.85 6.22 -0.33
C ILE A 31 -20.01 5.01 0.07
N THR A 32 -20.69 4.04 0.67
CA THR A 32 -20.15 2.74 1.08
C THR A 32 -19.91 1.85 -0.14
N THR A 33 -19.04 2.25 -1.06
CA THR A 33 -18.47 1.32 -2.04
C THR A 33 -17.37 0.50 -1.38
N ARG A 34 -17.17 -0.75 -1.84
CA ARG A 34 -16.05 -1.62 -1.46
C ARG A 34 -14.72 -0.95 -1.87
N ASN A 35 -14.24 -0.04 -1.04
CA ASN A 35 -13.04 0.73 -1.30
C ASN A 35 -11.87 0.02 -0.62
N ASN A 36 -11.06 -0.69 -1.40
CA ASN A 36 -9.76 -1.15 -0.95
C ASN A 36 -8.76 -0.02 -1.12
N TYR A 37 -8.18 0.41 -0.01
CA TYR A 37 -7.17 1.47 0.05
C TYR A 37 -5.95 1.02 0.87
N CYS A 38 -5.92 -0.25 1.28
CA CYS A 38 -4.73 -0.87 1.81
C CYS A 38 -4.05 -1.63 0.66
N VAL A 39 -2.73 -1.55 0.59
CA VAL A 39 -1.95 -2.10 -0.53
C VAL A 39 -0.71 -2.81 -0.04
N GLN A 40 -0.31 -3.82 -0.81
CA GLN A 40 1.05 -4.33 -0.80
C GLN A 40 1.92 -3.49 -1.72
N ILE A 41 3.15 -3.21 -1.30
CA ILE A 41 4.17 -2.54 -2.11
C ILE A 41 5.47 -3.35 -2.07
N PHE A 42 6.23 -3.26 -3.16
CA PHE A 42 7.61 -3.73 -3.20
C PHE A 42 8.56 -2.54 -3.19
N GLN A 43 9.30 -2.36 -2.10
CA GLN A 43 10.27 -1.27 -2.00
C GLN A 43 11.68 -1.81 -2.21
N THR A 44 12.40 -1.26 -3.18
CA THR A 44 13.83 -1.50 -3.36
C THR A 44 14.59 -0.78 -2.25
N LYS A 45 15.41 -1.52 -1.50
CA LYS A 45 16.28 -0.99 -0.46
C LYS A 45 17.72 -1.39 -0.73
N ASP A 46 18.63 -0.50 -0.38
CA ASP A 46 20.06 -0.80 -0.36
C ASP A 46 20.46 -1.25 1.05
N LYS A 47 20.95 -2.47 1.14
CA LYS A 47 21.47 -3.09 2.36
C LYS A 47 22.57 -2.25 3.00
N TYR A 48 23.38 -1.58 2.19
CA TYR A 48 24.50 -0.75 2.64
C TYR A 48 24.22 0.75 2.52
N SER A 49 22.95 1.16 2.48
CA SER A 49 22.56 2.59 2.48
C SER A 49 23.15 3.42 3.64
N HIS A 50 23.52 2.76 4.74
CA HIS A 50 24.18 3.36 5.90
C HIS A 50 25.71 3.48 5.76
N CYS A 51 26.32 2.84 4.76
CA CYS A 51 27.76 2.76 4.52
C CYS A 51 28.13 3.44 3.20
N LEU A 52 28.52 4.71 3.28
CA LEU A 52 28.84 5.57 2.12
C LEU A 52 29.84 5.00 1.11
N ASN A 53 30.75 4.10 1.53
CA ASN A 53 31.83 3.56 0.70
C ASN A 53 31.59 2.11 0.25
N ALA A 54 30.48 1.50 0.65
CA ALA A 54 30.14 0.16 0.20
C ALA A 54 29.42 0.23 -1.15
N PRO A 55 29.72 -0.69 -2.10
CA PRO A 55 28.91 -0.80 -3.31
C PRO A 55 27.47 -1.16 -2.92
N PRO A 56 26.46 -0.54 -3.56
CA PRO A 56 25.07 -0.78 -3.20
C PRO A 56 24.68 -2.24 -3.47
N GLU A 57 23.99 -2.86 -2.52
CA GLU A 57 23.43 -4.21 -2.64
C GLU A 57 21.93 -4.12 -2.43
N TYR A 58 21.19 -4.17 -3.54
CA TYR A 58 19.75 -3.96 -3.54
C TYR A 58 18.97 -5.23 -3.20
N TYR A 59 17.93 -5.09 -2.39
CA TYR A 59 16.93 -6.13 -2.13
C TYR A 59 15.53 -5.54 -2.16
N TYR A 60 14.54 -6.39 -2.44
CA TYR A 60 13.13 -6.02 -2.41
C TYR A 60 12.54 -6.35 -1.03
N GLU A 61 11.88 -5.37 -0.42
CA GLU A 61 11.12 -5.58 0.80
C GLU A 61 9.62 -5.49 0.51
N LYS A 62 8.90 -6.56 0.88
CA LYS A 62 7.44 -6.62 0.87
C LYS A 62 6.90 -5.82 2.04
N LEU A 63 6.06 -4.84 1.78
CA LEU A 63 5.55 -3.91 2.79
C LEU A 63 4.05 -3.66 2.58
N TYR A 64 3.31 -3.40 3.66
CA TYR A 64 1.89 -3.07 3.60
C TYR A 64 1.61 -1.65 4.04
N ARG A 65 0.74 -0.95 3.32
CA ARG A 65 0.46 0.49 3.51
C ARG A 65 -1.02 0.79 3.37
N GLU A 66 -1.45 1.90 3.98
CA GLU A 66 -2.78 2.48 3.76
C GLU A 66 -2.66 3.76 2.94
N ILE A 67 -3.36 3.85 1.82
CA ILE A 67 -3.39 5.02 0.94
C ILE A 67 -4.38 6.04 1.48
N GLU A 68 -3.91 7.25 1.74
CA GLU A 68 -4.76 8.38 2.13
C GLU A 68 -5.35 9.13 0.96
N TYR A 69 -4.52 9.46 -0.02
CA TYR A 69 -4.91 10.07 -1.30
C TYR A 69 -3.80 9.89 -2.32
N PHE A 70 -4.17 9.93 -3.59
CA PHE A 70 -3.22 10.06 -4.68
C PHE A 70 -3.08 11.53 -5.06
N PHE A 71 -1.93 11.92 -5.60
CA PHE A 71 -1.78 13.22 -6.20
C PHE A 71 -0.89 13.17 -7.45
N LEU A 72 -1.27 13.98 -8.42
CA LEU A 72 -0.48 14.26 -9.61
C LEU A 72 0.35 15.51 -9.36
N HIS A 73 1.66 15.42 -9.54
CA HIS A 73 2.56 16.56 -9.49
C HIS A 73 3.35 16.67 -10.79
N LYS A 74 3.57 17.92 -11.24
CA LYS A 74 4.42 18.20 -12.39
C LYS A 74 5.74 18.78 -11.90
N PHE A 75 6.84 18.11 -12.20
CA PHE A 75 8.19 18.56 -11.88
C PHE A 75 9.07 18.40 -13.11
N GLN A 76 9.80 19.45 -13.49
CA GLN A 76 10.67 19.44 -14.69
C GLN A 76 9.98 18.91 -15.95
N ASN A 77 8.75 19.36 -16.22
CA ASN A 77 7.91 18.91 -17.35
C ASN A 77 7.53 17.43 -17.35
N ARG A 78 7.79 16.68 -16.27
CA ARG A 78 7.29 15.32 -16.08
C ARG A 78 6.13 15.33 -15.11
N GLU A 79 5.06 14.67 -15.49
CA GLU A 79 3.94 14.39 -14.59
C GLU A 79 4.19 13.06 -13.91
N ASN A 80 4.27 13.05 -12.58
CA ASN A 80 4.35 11.82 -11.81
C ASN A 80 3.17 11.76 -10.86
N MET A 81 2.64 10.56 -10.70
CA MET A 81 1.58 10.29 -9.74
C MET A 81 2.18 9.61 -8.53
N LEU A 82 1.89 10.14 -7.36
CA LEU A 82 2.37 9.65 -6.09
C LEU A 82 1.18 9.32 -5.19
N ALA A 83 1.38 8.39 -4.26
CA ALA A 83 0.44 8.10 -3.20
C ALA A 83 0.96 8.63 -1.87
N TYR A 84 0.11 9.35 -1.13
CA TYR A 84 0.36 9.64 0.27
C TYR A 84 -0.15 8.47 1.11
N ILE A 85 0.74 7.86 1.88
CA ILE A 85 0.48 6.59 2.56
C ILE A 85 0.70 6.71 4.06
N LYS A 86 -0.03 5.91 4.84
CA LYS A 86 0.31 5.58 6.24
C LYS A 86 1.20 4.36 6.27
N VAL A 87 2.29 4.48 7.01
CA VAL A 87 3.27 3.42 7.20
C VAL A 87 2.88 2.57 8.39
N CYS A 88 2.65 1.29 8.18
CA CYS A 88 2.45 0.32 9.24
C CYS A 88 3.75 0.13 10.03
N ASN A 89 3.65 -0.21 11.33
CA ASN A 89 4.81 -0.66 12.07
C ASN A 89 5.31 -2.03 11.58
N LYS A 90 6.31 -2.58 12.28
CA LYS A 90 6.87 -3.89 11.95
C LYS A 90 5.76 -4.92 11.83
N ILE A 91 5.75 -5.64 10.71
CA ILE A 91 4.86 -6.76 10.47
C ILE A 91 5.31 -7.94 11.31
N ILE A 92 4.37 -8.55 12.00
CA ILE A 92 4.57 -9.75 12.81
C ILE A 92 3.91 -10.90 12.06
N LYS A 93 4.68 -11.96 11.83
CA LYS A 93 4.18 -13.20 11.22
C LYS A 93 3.90 -14.23 12.30
N ASN A 94 2.78 -14.92 12.19
CA ASN A 94 2.50 -16.12 12.96
C ASN A 94 2.72 -17.33 12.05
N GLU A 95 3.83 -18.05 12.23
CA GLU A 95 4.18 -19.21 11.41
C GLU A 95 3.25 -20.42 11.63
N GLN A 96 2.59 -20.51 12.79
CA GLN A 96 1.72 -21.64 13.12
C GLN A 96 0.35 -21.56 12.44
N LEU A 97 -0.13 -20.34 12.21
CA LEU A 97 -1.46 -20.05 11.67
C LEU A 97 -1.41 -19.28 10.35
N ASP A 98 -0.20 -19.14 9.78
CA ASP A 98 0.11 -18.47 8.51
C ASP A 98 -0.60 -17.14 8.29
N PHE A 99 -0.48 -16.22 9.25
CA PHE A 99 -1.03 -14.88 9.09
C PHE A 99 -0.04 -13.78 9.47
N GLU A 100 -0.21 -12.61 8.85
CA GLU A 100 0.59 -11.43 9.08
C GLU A 100 -0.28 -10.33 9.73
N TYR A 101 0.27 -9.62 10.72
CA TYR A 101 -0.42 -8.52 11.39
C TYR A 101 0.52 -7.42 11.85
N PHE A 102 -0.04 -6.25 12.15
CA PHE A 102 0.67 -5.12 12.73
C PHE A 102 -0.19 -4.46 13.82
N THR A 103 0.37 -3.58 14.63
CA THR A 103 -0.34 -3.03 15.81
C THR A 103 -0.65 -1.54 15.71
N LYS A 104 0.10 -0.79 14.91
CA LYS A 104 -0.14 0.65 14.72
C LYS A 104 0.47 1.21 13.44
N PHE A 105 -0.09 2.32 12.98
CA PHE A 105 0.57 3.17 11.99
C PHE A 105 1.62 4.06 12.69
N LYS A 106 2.74 4.33 12.01
CA LYS A 106 3.87 5.12 12.54
C LYS A 106 3.92 6.53 11.97
N THR A 107 4.05 6.62 10.65
CA THR A 107 4.37 7.84 9.92
C THR A 107 3.53 7.92 8.66
N HIS A 108 3.65 9.04 7.95
CA HIS A 108 3.11 9.20 6.61
C HIS A 108 4.26 9.48 5.65
N GLU A 109 4.19 8.90 4.47
CA GLU A 109 5.24 8.99 3.46
C GLU A 109 4.61 9.15 2.07
N PHE A 110 5.42 9.59 1.11
CA PHE A 110 5.05 9.60 -0.30
C PHE A 110 5.76 8.45 -1.01
N ILE A 111 5.02 7.73 -1.83
CA ILE A 111 5.57 6.69 -2.71
C ILE A 111 5.15 6.94 -4.15
N ASP A 112 5.98 6.47 -5.08
CA ASP A 112 5.56 6.35 -6.46
C ASP A 112 4.44 5.31 -6.58
N ILE A 113 3.43 5.56 -7.40
CA ILE A 113 2.36 4.57 -7.58
C ILE A 113 2.86 3.28 -8.25
N GLN A 114 3.99 3.32 -8.97
CA GLN A 114 4.54 2.17 -9.69
C GLN A 114 5.02 1.05 -8.77
N ILE A 115 5.32 1.35 -7.48
CA ILE A 115 5.73 0.32 -6.52
C ILE A 115 4.54 -0.38 -5.85
N ILE A 116 3.32 0.08 -6.14
CA ILE A 116 2.09 -0.54 -5.66
C ILE A 116 1.85 -1.80 -6.47
N ASP A 117 1.76 -2.92 -5.78
CA ASP A 117 1.53 -4.23 -6.38
C ASP A 117 0.03 -4.47 -6.58
N HIS A 118 -0.69 -4.70 -5.48
CA HIS A 118 -2.13 -4.94 -5.50
C HIS A 118 -2.79 -4.51 -4.17
N CYS A 119 -4.11 -4.67 -4.09
CA CYS A 119 -4.91 -4.30 -2.92
C CYS A 119 -4.94 -5.42 -1.88
N VAL A 120 -4.68 -5.09 -0.62
CA VAL A 120 -4.88 -5.98 0.52
C VAL A 120 -6.00 -5.46 1.42
N GLY A 121 -6.51 -6.32 2.31
CA GLY A 121 -7.44 -5.97 3.36
C GLY A 121 -6.74 -5.81 4.70
N PHE A 122 -7.08 -4.77 5.47
CA PHE A 122 -6.72 -4.68 6.88
C PHE A 122 -7.96 -4.92 7.75
N LEU A 123 -7.94 -6.00 8.53
CA LEU A 123 -8.97 -6.31 9.51
C LEU A 123 -8.50 -5.91 10.90
N LYS A 124 -9.14 -4.90 11.49
CA LYS A 124 -8.85 -4.46 12.85
C LYS A 124 -9.58 -5.33 13.86
N LEU A 125 -8.83 -6.04 14.71
CA LEU A 125 -9.35 -6.76 15.88
C LEU A 125 -8.58 -6.29 17.11
N ARG A 126 -9.30 -5.69 18.07
CA ARG A 126 -8.68 -5.06 19.26
C ARG A 126 -7.58 -4.06 18.86
N ASN A 127 -6.35 -4.31 19.29
CA ASN A 127 -5.17 -3.47 19.04
C ASN A 127 -4.27 -4.03 17.92
N GLN A 128 -4.81 -4.90 17.08
CA GLN A 128 -4.11 -5.54 15.97
C GLN A 128 -4.86 -5.29 14.66
N TYR A 129 -4.09 -5.19 13.59
CA TYR A 129 -4.54 -5.11 12.21
C TYR A 129 -4.00 -6.32 11.46
N PHE A 130 -4.88 -7.27 11.17
CA PHE A 130 -4.56 -8.46 10.39
C PHE A 130 -4.58 -8.11 8.91
N ILE A 131 -3.64 -8.67 8.15
CA ILE A 131 -3.51 -8.47 6.71
C ILE A 131 -4.20 -9.64 6.03
N ILE A 132 -5.10 -9.33 5.11
CA ILE A 132 -5.84 -10.29 4.29
C ILE A 132 -5.43 -10.03 2.84
N ASP A 133 -4.85 -11.02 2.20
CA ASP A 133 -4.33 -10.89 0.84
C ASP A 133 -4.99 -11.95 -0.04
N ARG A 134 -6.12 -11.59 -0.65
CA ARG A 134 -6.90 -12.52 -1.47
C ARG A 134 -6.28 -12.79 -2.83
N ASP A 135 -5.41 -11.90 -3.29
CA ASP A 135 -4.80 -12.06 -4.61
C ASP A 135 -3.62 -13.06 -4.54
N ASN A 136 -3.07 -13.28 -3.34
CA ASN A 136 -2.04 -14.30 -3.05
C ASN A 136 -2.56 -15.54 -2.29
N GLU A 137 -3.84 -15.58 -1.88
CA GLU A 137 -4.48 -16.79 -1.33
C GLU A 137 -4.68 -17.82 -2.46
N VAL A 138 -4.11 -19.01 -2.27
CA VAL A 138 -4.19 -20.13 -3.22
C VAL A 138 -5.65 -20.52 -3.47
N ASN A 139 -5.95 -20.74 -4.75
CA ASN A 139 -7.21 -21.21 -5.34
C ASN A 139 -8.12 -22.00 -4.37
N ASP A 140 -9.31 -21.46 -4.09
CA ASP A 140 -10.36 -22.11 -3.26
C ASP A 140 -10.79 -23.51 -3.78
N GLY A 141 -10.33 -23.92 -4.96
CA GLY A 141 -10.60 -25.23 -5.57
C GLY A 141 -9.92 -26.45 -4.92
N GLU A 142 -9.09 -26.28 -3.89
CA GLU A 142 -8.49 -27.42 -3.16
C GLU A 142 -9.29 -27.89 -1.94
N PHE A 143 -10.36 -27.17 -1.54
CA PHE A 143 -11.19 -27.53 -0.38
C PHE A 143 -12.46 -28.34 -0.71
N GLU A 144 -12.69 -28.74 -1.97
CA GLU A 144 -13.83 -29.63 -2.33
C GLU A 144 -13.56 -31.13 -2.09
N ASN A 145 -12.41 -31.52 -1.51
CA ASN A 145 -12.10 -32.93 -1.22
C ASN A 145 -11.63 -33.20 0.23
N ILE A 146 -12.43 -32.78 1.22
CA ILE A 146 -12.39 -33.36 2.58
C ILE A 146 -13.80 -33.75 3.01
#